data_AF-A0A1H7I6E3-F1
#
_entry.id   AF-A0A1H7I6E3-F1
#
_cell.length_a   1.000
_cell.length_b   1.000
_cell.length_c   1.000
_cell.angle_alpha   90.00
_cell.angle_beta   90.00
_cell.angle_gamma   90.00
#
_symmetry.space_group_name_H-M   'P 1'
#
loop_
_entity.id
_entity.type
_entity.pdbx_description
1 polymer ?
#
loop_
_entity_poly.entity_id
_entity_poly.type
_entity_poly.pdbx_seq_one_letter_code
_entity_poly.pdbx_strand_id
1 'polypeptide(L)'
;MRQWLGQAVGLSVVISALLGCNQLPVSQGTPYTGNTYANTPATQPGASPAVVVDPQRCADEVDCQLKRLRTVVFLGDVARAGGPRLVRQGESMVTPAGGMVEGWPQLRIDFPTSLGGEFTIQADCPSTHCRFDAETLRRVYRSHLAGEPQRLKEVACKAPGATHKLVGRWYEERELDGKQVKQLLALNADGRFQLDYQVHDVSAVDVGQESGCWSQQGDQQVLETTEVSGRPVYYRDSYRLVEQRGDSLVLEKADGAHSTARRVHAGFALQEPDGPSVSF
;
A
#
# COMPACT_ATOMS: atom_id res chain seq x y z
N MET A 1 -7.77 -21.62 33.14
CA MET A 1 -7.83 -22.39 31.88
C MET A 1 -8.69 -21.60 30.89
N ARG A 2 -8.17 -21.41 29.67
CA ARG A 2 -8.71 -20.60 28.55
C ARG A 2 -8.47 -19.08 28.62
N GLN A 3 -7.40 -18.65 27.94
CA GLN A 3 -7.32 -17.42 27.12
C GLN A 3 -5.87 -17.28 26.63
N TRP A 4 -5.56 -17.88 25.48
CA TRP A 4 -4.39 -17.58 24.65
C TRP A 4 -4.73 -18.06 23.24
N LEU A 5 -5.19 -17.14 22.40
CA LEU A 5 -5.40 -17.33 20.95
C LEU A 5 -5.31 -15.94 20.33
N GLY A 6 -4.10 -15.59 19.92
CA GLY A 6 -3.77 -14.35 19.24
C GLY A 6 -2.26 -14.34 19.10
N GLN A 7 -1.77 -14.33 17.86
CA GLN A 7 -0.35 -14.40 17.45
C GLN A 7 0.19 -15.83 17.25
N ALA A 8 -0.14 -16.42 16.10
CA ALA A 8 0.68 -17.49 15.50
C ALA A 8 0.46 -17.64 13.98
N VAL A 9 -0.08 -16.63 13.30
CA VAL A 9 -0.35 -16.74 11.85
C VAL A 9 0.05 -15.45 11.16
N GLY A 10 1.32 -15.37 10.74
CA GLY A 10 1.72 -14.59 9.57
C GLY A 10 1.23 -15.26 8.29
N LEU A 11 -0.09 -15.47 8.19
CA LEU A 11 -0.85 -15.68 6.97
C LEU A 11 -2.06 -14.75 7.08
N SER A 12 -2.00 -13.60 6.41
CA SER A 12 -3.21 -12.85 6.13
C SER A 12 -3.83 -13.37 4.84
N VAL A 13 -4.61 -14.44 4.99
CA VAL A 13 -5.68 -14.77 4.07
C VAL A 13 -6.94 -14.14 4.67
N VAL A 14 -7.35 -13.03 4.07
CA VAL A 14 -8.74 -12.55 4.11
C VAL A 14 -9.18 -12.56 2.66
N ILE A 15 -10.36 -13.13 2.35
CA ILE A 15 -11.34 -12.78 1.29
C ILE A 15 -12.24 -14.02 1.07
N SER A 16 -13.50 -14.05 1.53
CA SER A 16 -14.64 -13.58 0.73
C SER A 16 -15.97 -13.60 1.50
N ALA A 17 -16.96 -12.89 0.91
CA ALA A 17 -18.41 -12.76 1.20
C ALA A 17 -18.77 -11.49 1.99
N LEU A 18 -19.57 -10.54 1.50
CA LEU A 18 -20.74 -10.64 0.62
C LEU A 18 -20.85 -9.43 -0.34
N LEU A 19 -20.99 -9.75 -1.63
CA LEU A 19 -21.46 -8.85 -2.68
C LEU A 19 -22.99 -8.77 -2.61
N GLY A 20 -23.52 -7.59 -2.28
CA GLY A 20 -24.90 -7.20 -2.53
C GLY A 20 -24.92 -6.04 -3.52
N CYS A 21 -24.75 -6.34 -4.81
CA CYS A 21 -24.93 -5.37 -5.88
C CYS A 21 -26.44 -5.06 -6.04
N ASN A 22 -26.87 -3.89 -5.56
CA ASN A 22 -28.12 -3.29 -6.02
C ASN A 22 -27.80 -2.25 -7.10
N GLN A 23 -28.24 -2.57 -8.32
CA GLN A 23 -28.26 -1.67 -9.47
C GLN A 23 -29.17 -0.48 -9.16
N LEU A 24 -28.64 0.74 -9.34
CA LEU A 24 -29.46 1.95 -9.43
C LEU A 24 -29.67 2.32 -10.91
N PRO A 25 -30.85 2.82 -11.28
CA PRO A 25 -31.26 3.01 -12.67
C PRO A 25 -30.51 4.14 -13.35
N VAL A 26 -30.15 3.88 -14.61
CA VAL A 26 -29.64 4.86 -15.58
C VAL A 26 -30.73 5.89 -15.85
N SER A 27 -30.52 7.15 -15.46
CA SER A 27 -31.36 8.25 -15.93
C SER A 27 -30.79 8.80 -17.25
N GLN A 28 -31.64 8.79 -18.27
CA GLN A 28 -31.41 9.48 -19.53
C GLN A 28 -32.01 10.91 -19.47
N GLY A 29 -31.34 11.86 -20.12
CA GLY A 29 -31.83 13.22 -20.40
C GLY A 29 -30.74 14.26 -20.09
N THR A 30 -30.35 15.18 -20.98
CA THR A 30 -31.05 15.82 -22.10
C THR A 30 -30.03 16.38 -23.12
N PRO A 31 -30.42 16.69 -24.37
CA PRO A 31 -29.51 17.22 -25.38
C PRO A 31 -29.09 18.66 -25.11
N TYR A 32 -27.78 18.91 -25.05
CA TYR A 32 -27.20 20.25 -25.07
C TYR A 32 -27.39 20.87 -26.46
N THR A 33 -28.24 21.89 -26.55
CA THR A 33 -28.31 22.80 -27.69
C THR A 33 -27.13 23.76 -27.66
N GLY A 34 -26.48 23.91 -28.81
CA GLY A 34 -25.19 24.58 -28.95
C GLY A 34 -25.20 26.08 -28.66
N ASN A 35 -24.03 26.56 -28.23
CA ASN A 35 -23.66 27.96 -28.29
C ASN A 35 -22.38 28.09 -29.13
N THR A 36 -22.52 28.83 -30.22
CA THR A 36 -21.49 29.31 -31.14
C THR A 36 -20.39 30.08 -30.42
N TYR A 37 -19.14 29.68 -30.67
CA TYR A 37 -17.93 30.40 -30.25
C TYR A 37 -17.76 31.66 -31.11
N ALA A 38 -17.92 32.84 -30.51
CA ALA A 38 -17.41 34.08 -31.07
C ALA A 38 -15.93 34.22 -30.64
N ASN A 39 -15.01 33.91 -31.56
CA ASN A 39 -13.59 34.16 -31.39
C ASN A 39 -13.34 35.67 -31.33
N THR A 40 -13.01 36.18 -30.15
CA THR A 40 -12.41 37.51 -29.97
C THR A 40 -10.96 37.30 -29.54
N PRO A 41 -9.95 37.88 -30.20
CA PRO A 41 -8.55 37.74 -29.77
C PRO A 41 -8.38 38.43 -28.41
N ALA A 42 -8.15 37.64 -27.36
CA ALA A 42 -7.81 38.18 -26.04
C ALA A 42 -6.34 38.64 -26.06
N THR A 43 -6.15 39.95 -25.92
CA THR A 43 -4.87 40.57 -25.55
C THR A 43 -4.36 39.93 -24.26
N GLN A 44 -3.22 39.24 -24.29
CA GLN A 44 -2.55 38.74 -23.09
C GLN A 44 -2.14 39.92 -22.18
N PRO A 45 -2.66 40.04 -20.95
CA PRO A 45 -2.03 40.89 -19.95
C PRO A 45 -0.71 40.24 -19.55
N GLY A 46 0.35 41.05 -19.46
CA GLY A 46 1.70 40.62 -19.18
C GLY A 46 1.79 39.69 -17.97
N ALA A 47 2.73 38.75 -18.03
CA ALA A 47 3.05 37.85 -16.93
C ALA A 47 3.34 38.66 -15.66
N SER A 48 2.35 38.70 -14.76
CA SER A 48 2.58 39.07 -13.37
C SER A 48 3.65 38.15 -12.80
N PRO A 49 4.58 38.67 -11.96
CA PRO A 49 5.50 37.81 -11.24
C PRO A 49 4.69 36.76 -10.48
N ALA A 50 5.07 35.50 -10.61
CA ALA A 50 4.45 34.40 -9.90
C ALA A 50 4.60 34.68 -8.39
N VAL A 51 3.55 35.24 -7.79
CA VAL A 51 3.42 35.29 -6.35
C VAL A 51 3.49 33.84 -5.92
N VAL A 52 4.46 33.50 -5.08
CA VAL A 52 4.52 32.20 -4.42
C VAL A 52 3.32 32.13 -3.50
N VAL A 53 2.17 31.75 -4.03
CA VAL A 53 0.96 31.50 -3.26
C VAL A 53 1.23 30.21 -2.52
N ASP A 54 1.26 30.28 -1.19
CA ASP A 54 1.34 29.08 -0.37
C ASP A 54 0.21 28.12 -0.77
N PRO A 55 0.49 26.92 -1.30
CA PRO A 55 -0.53 26.01 -1.81
C PRO A 55 -1.58 25.63 -0.78
N GLN A 56 -1.27 25.76 0.52
CA GLN A 56 -2.20 25.48 1.60
C GLN A 56 -3.24 26.59 1.83
N ARG A 57 -3.07 27.81 1.29
CA ARG A 57 -4.00 28.92 1.51
C ARG A 57 -4.83 29.20 0.28
N CYS A 58 -6.11 29.49 0.46
CA CYS A 58 -6.96 29.93 -0.65
C CYS A 58 -6.65 31.37 -1.06
N ALA A 59 -6.52 31.62 -2.36
CA ALA A 59 -6.48 32.98 -2.91
C ALA A 59 -7.89 33.59 -2.95
N ASP A 60 -8.89 32.82 -3.37
CA ASP A 60 -10.29 33.19 -3.47
C ASP A 60 -11.21 31.97 -3.28
N GLU A 61 -12.53 32.17 -3.42
CA GLU A 61 -13.52 31.11 -3.24
C GLU A 61 -13.40 29.99 -4.28
N VAL A 62 -13.08 30.33 -5.53
CA VAL A 62 -12.94 29.37 -6.63
C VAL A 62 -11.72 28.47 -6.39
N ASP A 63 -10.59 29.06 -6.01
CA ASP A 63 -9.39 28.33 -5.60
C ASP A 63 -9.65 27.42 -4.39
N CYS A 64 -10.44 27.90 -3.43
CA CYS A 64 -10.88 27.11 -2.28
C CYS A 64 -11.69 25.86 -2.68
N GLN A 65 -12.65 26.00 -3.60
CA GLN A 65 -13.41 24.85 -4.11
C GLN A 65 -12.52 23.89 -4.90
N LEU A 66 -11.62 24.42 -5.73
CA LEU A 66 -10.68 23.61 -6.50
C LEU A 66 -9.74 22.80 -5.59
N LYS A 67 -9.23 23.41 -4.52
CA LYS A 67 -8.41 22.74 -3.51
C LYS A 67 -9.19 21.68 -2.74
N ARG A 68 -10.46 21.91 -2.40
CA ARG A 68 -11.35 20.87 -1.83
C ARG A 68 -11.48 19.66 -2.76
N LEU A 69 -11.67 19.87 -4.06
CA LEU A 69 -11.70 18.78 -5.05
C LEU A 69 -10.35 18.04 -5.14
N ARG A 70 -9.24 18.77 -5.13
CA ARG A 70 -7.88 18.20 -5.12
C ARG A 70 -7.60 17.37 -3.85
N THR A 71 -8.14 17.77 -2.69
CA THR A 71 -8.11 16.96 -1.47
C THR A 71 -8.83 15.63 -1.68
N VAL A 72 -9.98 15.59 -2.36
CA VAL A 72 -10.67 14.33 -2.67
C VAL A 72 -9.82 13.42 -3.56
N VAL A 73 -9.10 13.98 -4.54
CA VAL A 73 -8.15 13.21 -5.36
C VAL A 73 -7.03 12.62 -4.52
N PHE A 74 -6.43 13.42 -3.63
CA PHE A 74 -5.41 12.95 -2.68
C PHE A 74 -5.92 11.80 -1.80
N LEU A 75 -7.15 11.88 -1.30
CA LEU A 75 -7.76 10.79 -0.52
C LEU A 75 -7.92 9.51 -1.35
N GLY A 76 -8.21 9.63 -2.64
CA GLY A 76 -8.22 8.50 -3.57
C GLY A 76 -6.83 7.87 -3.74
N ASP A 77 -5.78 8.70 -3.82
CA ASP A 77 -4.39 8.22 -3.90
C ASP A 77 -3.94 7.53 -2.61
N VAL A 78 -4.34 8.05 -1.44
CA VAL A 78 -4.16 7.39 -0.13
C VAL A 78 -4.81 6.00 -0.14
N ALA A 79 -6.08 5.91 -0.55
CA ALA A 79 -6.79 4.62 -0.60
C ALA A 79 -6.15 3.63 -1.59
N ARG A 80 -5.71 4.08 -2.77
CA ARG A 80 -5.01 3.23 -3.76
C ARG A 80 -3.66 2.75 -3.26
N ALA A 81 -2.99 3.53 -2.41
CA ALA A 81 -1.76 3.10 -1.75
C ALA A 81 -2.02 2.11 -0.57
N GLY A 82 -3.27 1.74 -0.31
CA GLY A 82 -3.67 0.86 0.78
C GLY A 82 -3.86 1.60 2.11
N GLY A 83 -4.01 2.92 2.10
CA GLY A 83 -4.20 3.73 3.31
C GLY A 83 -5.62 3.72 3.87
N PRO A 84 -5.82 4.33 5.06
CA PRO A 84 -7.09 4.32 5.74
C PRO A 84 -8.16 5.08 4.95
N ARG A 85 -9.41 4.61 5.05
CA ARG A 85 -10.57 5.37 4.57
C ARG A 85 -10.89 6.48 5.57
N LEU A 86 -10.70 7.73 5.15
CA LEU A 86 -11.06 8.88 5.96
C LEU A 86 -12.57 9.15 5.91
N VAL A 87 -13.12 9.60 7.03
CA VAL A 87 -14.52 9.99 7.19
C VAL A 87 -14.62 11.49 7.50
N ARG A 88 -15.70 12.12 7.05
CA ARG A 88 -15.95 13.54 7.35
C ARG A 88 -16.39 13.69 8.80
N GLN A 89 -15.72 14.58 9.53
CA GLN A 89 -16.06 14.99 10.89
C GLN A 89 -16.04 16.53 10.95
N GLY A 90 -17.21 17.14 10.75
CA GLY A 90 -17.30 18.60 10.63
C GLY A 90 -16.51 19.13 9.43
N GLU A 91 -15.60 20.07 9.68
CA GLU A 91 -14.70 20.64 8.67
C GLU A 91 -13.36 19.90 8.57
N SER A 92 -13.36 18.61 8.96
CA SER A 92 -12.17 17.76 8.86
C SER A 92 -12.50 16.43 8.19
N MET A 93 -11.51 15.82 7.57
CA MET A 93 -11.49 14.39 7.24
C MET A 93 -10.56 13.70 8.24
N VAL A 94 -11.01 12.62 8.87
CA VAL A 94 -10.23 11.92 9.89
C VAL A 94 -10.21 10.41 9.64
N THR A 95 -9.12 9.74 10.00
CA THR A 95 -9.12 8.29 10.17
C THR A 95 -10.02 7.93 11.36
N PRO A 96 -11.10 7.14 11.17
CA PRO A 96 -11.97 6.75 12.27
C PRO A 96 -11.26 5.78 13.21
N ALA A 97 -11.64 5.73 14.49
CA ALA A 97 -10.97 4.93 15.52
C ALA A 97 -10.84 3.42 15.17
N GLY A 98 -11.81 2.86 14.44
CA GLY A 98 -11.77 1.46 13.96
C GLY A 98 -11.24 1.27 12.53
N GLY A 99 -10.80 2.34 11.87
CA GLY A 99 -10.32 2.32 10.47
C GLY A 99 -8.82 2.51 10.34
N MET A 100 -8.07 2.24 11.41
CA MET A 100 -6.61 2.26 11.38
C MET A 100 -6.10 1.15 10.47
N VAL A 101 -5.14 1.49 9.62
CA VAL A 101 -4.44 0.54 8.76
C VAL A 101 -3.02 0.38 9.27
N GLU A 102 -2.54 -0.86 9.36
CA GLU A 102 -1.19 -1.15 9.83
C GLU A 102 -0.12 -0.41 8.99
N GLY A 103 0.86 0.16 9.68
CA GLY A 103 1.92 0.97 9.08
C GLY A 103 1.47 2.28 8.41
N TRP A 104 0.20 2.67 8.54
CA TRP A 104 -0.25 4.01 8.16
C TRP A 104 -0.39 4.92 9.38
N PRO A 105 -0.05 6.21 9.24
CA PRO A 105 -0.36 7.17 10.28
C PRO A 105 -1.87 7.41 10.37
N GLN A 106 -2.32 7.81 11.55
CA GLN A 106 -3.64 8.40 11.71
C GLN A 106 -3.66 9.74 10.97
N LEU A 107 -4.57 9.90 10.02
CA LEU A 107 -4.66 11.08 9.18
C LEU A 107 -5.78 11.99 9.68
N ARG A 108 -5.49 13.29 9.72
CA ARG A 108 -6.48 14.36 9.86
C ARG A 108 -6.20 15.44 8.83
N ILE A 109 -7.19 15.77 8.03
CA ILE A 109 -7.12 16.88 7.06
C ILE A 109 -8.15 17.91 7.47
N ASP A 110 -7.72 19.13 7.75
CA ASP A 110 -8.63 20.23 8.07
C ASP A 110 -8.88 21.09 6.83
N PHE A 111 -10.15 21.42 6.60
CA PHE A 111 -10.57 22.35 5.56
C PHE A 111 -10.66 23.76 6.14
N PRO A 112 -10.31 24.80 5.36
CA PRO A 112 -10.52 26.17 5.79
C PRO A 112 -12.02 26.47 5.94
N THR A 113 -12.36 27.11 7.05
CA THR A 113 -13.73 27.56 7.36
C THR A 113 -14.03 28.96 6.83
N SER A 114 -13.00 29.70 6.39
CA SER A 114 -13.09 31.04 5.84
C SER A 114 -12.05 31.26 4.73
N LEU A 115 -12.28 32.30 3.90
CA LEU A 115 -11.30 32.77 2.92
C LEU A 115 -10.00 33.19 3.62
N GLY A 116 -8.86 32.81 3.06
CA GLY A 116 -7.54 32.98 3.66
C GLY A 116 -7.18 31.95 4.74
N GLY A 117 -8.09 31.03 5.07
CA GLY A 117 -7.80 29.86 5.89
C GLY A 117 -6.85 28.87 5.21
N GLU A 118 -6.32 27.94 5.99
CA GLU A 118 -5.31 26.97 5.55
C GLU A 118 -5.89 25.54 5.49
N PHE A 119 -5.60 24.82 4.41
CA PHE A 119 -5.73 23.37 4.35
C PHE A 119 -4.54 22.75 5.07
N THR A 120 -4.78 22.04 6.17
CA THR A 120 -3.72 21.34 6.92
C THR A 120 -3.87 19.84 6.80
N ILE A 121 -2.75 19.13 6.91
CA ILE A 121 -2.74 17.68 7.09
C ILE A 121 -1.85 17.35 8.29
N GLN A 122 -2.41 16.55 9.19
CA GLN A 122 -1.75 15.95 10.33
C GLN A 122 -1.68 14.45 10.08
N ALA A 123 -0.53 13.87 10.43
CA ALA A 123 -0.23 12.47 10.23
C ALA A 123 0.50 11.99 11.47
N ASP A 124 -0.23 11.37 12.39
CA ASP A 124 0.29 10.88 13.65
C ASP A 124 0.60 9.39 13.51
N CYS A 125 1.87 9.03 13.54
CA CYS A 125 2.29 7.65 13.40
C CYS A 125 2.22 6.93 14.76
N PRO A 126 1.31 5.95 14.95
CA PRO A 126 1.21 5.23 16.23
C PRO A 126 2.32 4.20 16.42
N SER A 127 3.04 3.83 15.35
CA SER A 127 4.15 2.88 15.39
C SER A 127 5.50 3.58 15.23
N THR A 128 6.59 2.88 15.53
CA THR A 128 7.95 3.38 15.26
C THR A 128 8.28 3.49 13.76
N HIS A 129 7.48 2.86 12.89
CA HIS A 129 7.76 2.73 11.46
C HIS A 129 6.48 2.79 10.60
N CYS A 130 5.93 3.99 10.37
CA CYS A 130 4.92 4.16 9.32
C CYS A 130 5.58 4.08 7.94
N ARG A 131 4.85 3.50 6.98
CA ARG A 131 5.16 3.46 5.55
C ARG A 131 5.45 4.85 4.99
N PHE A 132 4.65 5.83 5.41
CA PHE A 132 4.81 7.22 5.05
C PHE A 132 4.96 8.05 6.31
N ASP A 133 6.09 8.75 6.42
CA ASP A 133 6.29 9.74 7.46
C ASP A 133 5.40 10.98 7.23
N ALA A 134 5.19 11.75 8.30
CA ALA A 134 4.32 12.92 8.28
C ALA A 134 4.80 14.03 7.32
N GLU A 135 6.12 14.15 7.10
CA GLU A 135 6.69 15.14 6.19
C GLU A 135 6.43 14.76 4.73
N THR A 136 6.60 13.49 4.39
CA THR A 136 6.30 12.93 3.07
C THR A 136 4.82 13.12 2.71
N LEU A 137 3.90 12.83 3.64
CA LEU A 137 2.47 13.05 3.41
C LEU A 137 2.13 14.53 3.26
N ARG A 138 2.69 15.41 4.10
CA ARG A 138 2.51 16.87 3.97
C ARG A 138 3.02 17.38 2.63
N ARG A 139 4.20 16.95 2.19
CA ARG A 139 4.79 17.34 0.89
C ARG A 139 3.89 16.92 -0.28
N VAL A 140 3.46 15.66 -0.29
CA VAL A 140 2.58 15.13 -1.35
C VAL A 140 1.25 15.87 -1.35
N TYR A 141 0.63 16.06 -0.19
CA TYR A 141 -0.63 16.80 -0.07
C TYR A 141 -0.51 18.25 -0.59
N ARG A 142 0.56 18.97 -0.22
CA ARG A 142 0.84 20.32 -0.76
C ARG A 142 0.95 20.31 -2.30
N SER A 143 1.55 19.28 -2.87
CA SER A 143 1.65 19.09 -4.33
C SER A 143 0.27 18.93 -4.98
N HIS A 144 -0.65 18.18 -4.35
CA HIS A 144 -2.04 18.09 -4.81
C HIS A 144 -2.74 19.44 -4.76
N LEU A 145 -2.61 20.18 -3.67
CA LEU A 145 -3.24 21.50 -3.52
C LEU A 145 -2.71 22.50 -4.56
N ALA A 146 -1.43 22.42 -4.94
CA ALA A 146 -0.82 23.21 -5.99
C ALA A 146 -1.32 22.84 -7.41
N GLY A 147 -1.97 21.69 -7.59
CA GLY A 147 -2.40 21.21 -8.91
C GLY A 147 -1.33 20.41 -9.65
N GLU A 148 -0.26 20.04 -8.97
CA GLU A 148 0.84 19.22 -9.49
C GLU A 148 0.88 17.91 -8.70
N PRO A 149 -0.12 17.01 -8.86
CA PRO A 149 -0.24 15.85 -8.00
C PRO A 149 0.98 14.94 -8.13
N GLN A 150 1.74 14.83 -7.04
CA GLN A 150 2.74 13.79 -6.88
C GLN A 150 2.04 12.54 -6.38
N ARG A 151 2.30 11.38 -6.99
CA ARG A 151 1.81 10.13 -6.42
C ARG A 151 2.50 9.89 -5.09
N LEU A 152 1.76 9.32 -4.13
CA LEU A 152 2.37 8.62 -3.00
C LEU A 152 3.26 7.53 -3.61
N LYS A 153 4.57 7.80 -3.68
CA LYS A 153 5.49 6.88 -4.34
C LYS A 153 5.41 5.57 -3.59
N GLU A 154 5.15 4.52 -4.37
CA GLU A 154 5.38 3.13 -4.04
C GLU A 154 6.75 3.01 -3.33
N VAL A 155 6.86 2.11 -2.35
CA VAL A 155 8.10 1.93 -1.60
C VAL A 155 9.21 1.67 -2.62
N ALA A 156 10.10 2.64 -2.80
CA ALA A 156 11.19 2.51 -3.75
C ALA A 156 12.20 1.55 -3.13
N CYS A 157 12.20 0.31 -3.61
CA CYS A 157 13.08 -0.71 -3.06
C CYS A 157 14.54 -0.26 -3.17
N LYS A 158 15.26 -0.36 -2.05
CA LYS A 158 16.70 -0.09 -2.01
C LYS A 158 17.43 -1.35 -2.43
N ALA A 159 18.12 -1.29 -3.57
CA ALA A 159 18.93 -2.40 -4.05
C ALA A 159 20.02 -2.79 -3.03
N PRO A 160 20.05 -4.04 -2.55
CA PRO A 160 21.12 -4.55 -1.69
C PRO A 160 22.40 -4.90 -2.48
N GLY A 161 22.35 -4.85 -3.82
CA GLY A 161 23.46 -5.15 -4.72
C GLY A 161 23.41 -6.59 -5.24
N ALA A 162 23.83 -6.79 -6.49
CA ALA A 162 23.71 -8.07 -7.19
C ALA A 162 24.52 -9.23 -6.58
N THR A 163 25.54 -8.91 -5.77
CA THR A 163 26.40 -9.90 -5.11
C THR A 163 25.93 -10.25 -3.70
N HIS A 164 24.77 -9.74 -3.26
CA HIS A 164 24.26 -10.04 -1.93
C HIS A 164 23.90 -11.53 -1.84
N LYS A 165 24.39 -12.23 -0.81
CA LYS A 165 24.31 -13.70 -0.71
C LYS A 165 22.89 -14.26 -0.69
N LEU A 166 21.93 -13.47 -0.25
CA LEU A 166 20.51 -13.85 -0.21
C LEU A 166 19.79 -13.67 -1.54
N VAL A 167 20.38 -12.97 -2.52
CA VAL A 167 19.78 -12.84 -3.86
C VAL A 167 19.63 -14.23 -4.46
N GLY A 168 18.41 -14.57 -4.90
CA GLY A 168 18.07 -15.89 -5.44
C GLY A 168 16.65 -16.33 -5.09
N ARG A 169 16.32 -17.57 -5.47
CA ARG A 169 15.04 -18.22 -5.14
C ARG A 169 15.26 -19.26 -4.04
N TRP A 170 14.39 -19.23 -3.03
CA TRP A 170 14.45 -20.03 -1.83
C TRP A 170 13.11 -20.75 -1.64
N TYR A 171 13.15 -22.07 -1.60
CA TYR A 171 11.98 -22.91 -1.38
C TYR A 171 11.98 -23.45 0.04
N GLU A 172 10.84 -23.35 0.70
CA GLU A 172 10.58 -23.94 2.00
C GLU A 172 9.34 -24.83 1.91
N GLU A 173 9.36 -25.95 2.63
CA GLU A 173 8.21 -26.81 2.86
C GLU A 173 8.18 -27.14 4.35
N ARG A 174 7.02 -26.94 4.99
CA ARG A 174 6.85 -27.16 6.42
C ARG A 174 5.42 -27.56 6.76
N GLU A 175 5.27 -28.25 7.88
CA GLU A 175 3.96 -28.49 8.47
C GLU A 175 3.65 -27.39 9.51
N LEU A 176 2.46 -26.84 9.47
CA LEU A 176 1.97 -25.84 10.41
C LEU A 176 0.53 -26.15 10.78
N ASP A 177 0.28 -26.48 12.05
CA ASP A 177 -1.05 -26.83 12.57
C ASP A 177 -1.76 -27.92 11.75
N GLY A 178 -1.02 -28.95 11.33
CA GLY A 178 -1.53 -30.05 10.51
C GLY A 178 -1.72 -29.72 9.02
N LYS A 179 -1.31 -28.51 8.58
CA LYS A 179 -1.35 -28.08 7.18
C LYS A 179 0.04 -28.15 6.57
N GLN A 180 0.14 -28.60 5.32
CA GLN A 180 1.40 -28.54 4.58
C GLN A 180 1.52 -27.20 3.88
N VAL A 181 2.56 -26.44 4.22
CA VAL A 181 2.82 -25.11 3.68
C VAL A 181 4.05 -25.18 2.80
N LYS A 182 3.90 -24.80 1.53
CA LYS A 182 4.99 -24.65 0.56
C LYS A 182 5.15 -23.18 0.24
N GLN A 183 6.38 -22.67 0.32
CA GLN A 183 6.70 -21.27 0.07
C GLN A 183 7.87 -21.16 -0.89
N LEU A 184 7.81 -20.20 -1.80
CA LEU A 184 8.86 -19.90 -2.75
C LEU A 184 9.14 -18.41 -2.74
N LEU A 185 10.23 -18.02 -2.07
CA LEU A 185 10.67 -16.65 -1.92
C LEU A 185 11.77 -16.33 -2.95
N ALA A 186 11.54 -15.35 -3.80
CA ALA A 186 12.55 -14.76 -4.67
C ALA A 186 12.99 -13.41 -4.10
N LEU A 187 14.29 -13.29 -3.82
CA LEU A 187 14.94 -12.05 -3.41
C LEU A 187 15.77 -11.51 -4.56
N ASN A 188 15.37 -10.38 -5.14
CA ASN A 188 16.02 -9.82 -6.33
C ASN A 188 17.10 -8.79 -5.97
N ALA A 189 18.10 -8.65 -6.84
CA ALA A 189 19.21 -7.71 -6.67
C ALA A 189 18.80 -6.23 -6.62
N ASP A 190 17.64 -5.89 -7.16
CA ASP A 190 17.04 -4.55 -7.16
C ASP A 190 16.31 -4.23 -5.83
N GLY A 191 16.30 -5.17 -4.88
CA GLY A 191 15.62 -5.04 -3.60
C GLY A 191 14.14 -5.39 -3.67
N ARG A 192 13.60 -5.92 -4.77
CA ARG A 192 12.24 -6.46 -4.81
C ARG A 192 12.20 -7.90 -4.34
N PHE A 193 11.13 -8.30 -3.67
CA PHE A 193 10.86 -9.71 -3.41
C PHE A 193 9.52 -10.15 -4.00
N GLN A 194 9.44 -11.45 -4.23
CA GLN A 194 8.22 -12.16 -4.61
C GLN A 194 8.11 -13.40 -3.73
N LEU A 195 6.98 -13.61 -3.07
CA LEU A 195 6.68 -14.82 -2.30
C LEU A 195 5.46 -15.49 -2.91
N ASP A 196 5.63 -16.71 -3.41
CA ASP A 196 4.51 -17.58 -3.77
C ASP A 196 4.28 -18.56 -2.62
N TYR A 197 3.03 -18.84 -2.26
CA TYR A 197 2.73 -19.83 -1.22
C TYR A 197 1.55 -20.72 -1.59
N GLN A 198 1.57 -21.93 -1.03
CA GLN A 198 0.47 -22.88 -1.05
C GLN A 198 0.28 -23.47 0.34
N VAL A 199 -0.96 -23.48 0.82
CA VAL A 199 -1.35 -24.13 2.06
C VAL A 199 -2.30 -25.26 1.72
N HIS A 200 -1.83 -26.48 1.91
CA HIS A 200 -2.62 -27.69 1.72
C HIS A 200 -3.24 -28.07 3.07
N ASP A 201 -4.56 -27.93 3.13
CA ASP A 201 -5.42 -28.46 4.18
C ASP A 201 -6.07 -29.77 3.69
N VAL A 202 -6.71 -30.53 4.57
CA VAL A 202 -7.31 -31.84 4.28
C VAL A 202 -8.30 -31.79 3.12
N SER A 203 -8.96 -30.65 2.89
CA SER A 203 -10.03 -30.49 1.91
C SER A 203 -9.83 -29.35 0.91
N ALA A 204 -8.79 -28.53 1.06
CA ALA A 204 -8.59 -27.35 0.24
C ALA A 204 -7.11 -27.00 0.09
N VAL A 205 -6.77 -26.41 -1.05
CA VAL A 205 -5.48 -25.78 -1.26
C VAL A 205 -5.72 -24.29 -1.40
N ASP A 206 -5.15 -23.52 -0.49
CA ASP A 206 -5.11 -22.07 -0.58
C ASP A 206 -3.80 -21.64 -1.23
N VAL A 207 -3.89 -20.73 -2.19
CA VAL A 207 -2.74 -20.26 -2.96
C VAL A 207 -2.73 -18.73 -2.96
N GLY A 208 -1.54 -18.16 -2.83
CA GLY A 208 -1.41 -16.72 -2.87
C GLY A 208 -0.01 -16.28 -3.21
N GLN A 209 0.08 -14.98 -3.44
CA GLN A 209 1.27 -14.32 -3.91
C GLN A 209 1.46 -13.02 -3.14
N GLU A 210 2.67 -12.75 -2.65
CA GLU A 210 3.01 -11.51 -1.97
C GLU A 210 4.20 -10.86 -2.63
N SER A 211 4.20 -9.53 -2.76
CA SER A 211 5.33 -8.80 -3.31
C SER A 211 5.61 -7.53 -2.53
N GLY A 212 6.86 -7.06 -2.63
CA GLY A 212 7.27 -5.84 -1.97
C GLY A 212 8.78 -5.61 -2.06
N CYS A 213 9.29 -4.89 -1.07
CA CYS A 213 10.71 -4.59 -0.97
C CYS A 213 11.38 -5.44 0.08
N TRP A 214 12.64 -5.81 -0.14
CA TRP A 214 13.49 -6.38 0.88
C TRP A 214 14.76 -5.57 1.02
N SER A 215 15.28 -5.53 2.24
CA SER A 215 16.52 -4.83 2.56
C SER A 215 17.25 -5.49 3.72
N GLN A 216 18.54 -5.19 3.85
CA GLN A 216 19.31 -5.55 5.04
C GLN A 216 19.42 -4.35 5.97
N GLN A 217 19.05 -4.53 7.23
CA GLN A 217 19.16 -3.55 8.32
C GLN A 217 19.98 -4.18 9.45
N GLY A 218 21.29 -3.94 9.44
CA GLY A 218 22.21 -4.62 10.37
C GLY A 218 22.29 -6.12 10.07
N ASP A 219 21.98 -6.95 11.07
CA ASP A 219 21.89 -8.41 10.94
C ASP A 219 20.50 -8.90 10.51
N GLN A 220 19.52 -8.00 10.43
CA GLN A 220 18.15 -8.33 10.01
C GLN A 220 17.95 -8.14 8.51
N GLN A 221 17.20 -9.08 7.93
CA GLN A 221 16.60 -9.01 6.61
C GLN A 221 15.16 -8.60 6.82
N VAL A 222 14.77 -7.49 6.21
CA VAL A 222 13.45 -6.90 6.36
C VAL A 222 12.70 -7.08 5.06
N LEU A 223 11.54 -7.72 5.11
CA LEU A 223 10.56 -7.77 4.02
C LEU A 223 9.46 -6.75 4.31
N GLU A 224 9.25 -5.83 3.39
CA GLU A 224 8.19 -4.83 3.40
C GLU A 224 7.18 -5.20 2.33
N THR A 225 6.16 -5.96 2.69
CA THR A 225 5.12 -6.42 1.78
C THR A 225 4.23 -5.24 1.39
N THR A 226 4.06 -5.01 0.09
CA THR A 226 3.22 -3.92 -0.43
C THR A 226 2.00 -4.43 -1.20
N GLU A 227 1.99 -5.70 -1.57
CA GLU A 227 0.89 -6.32 -2.31
C GLU A 227 0.70 -7.79 -1.89
N VAL A 228 -0.55 -8.21 -1.73
CA VAL A 228 -0.95 -9.61 -1.53
C VAL A 228 -2.07 -9.92 -2.53
N SER A 229 -1.82 -10.89 -3.41
CA SER A 229 -2.75 -11.36 -4.44
C SER A 229 -3.34 -10.21 -5.27
N GLY A 230 -2.49 -9.28 -5.71
CA GLY A 230 -2.88 -8.10 -6.49
C GLY A 230 -3.53 -6.97 -5.69
N ARG A 231 -3.65 -7.09 -4.36
CA ARG A 231 -4.25 -6.08 -3.49
C ARG A 231 -3.19 -5.33 -2.70
N PRO A 232 -3.25 -3.99 -2.64
CA PRO A 232 -2.28 -3.23 -1.88
C PRO A 232 -2.44 -3.51 -0.39
N VAL A 233 -1.34 -3.88 0.26
CA VAL A 233 -1.24 -4.04 1.71
C VAL A 233 0.01 -3.34 2.22
N TYR A 234 0.20 -3.29 3.54
CA TYR A 234 1.49 -2.94 4.10
C TYR A 234 1.70 -3.65 5.43
N TYR A 235 2.72 -4.50 5.50
CA TYR A 235 3.27 -5.01 6.74
C TYR A 235 4.76 -5.27 6.55
N ARG A 236 5.46 -5.41 7.69
CA ARG A 236 6.89 -5.61 7.71
C ARG A 236 7.23 -6.82 8.56
N ASP A 237 7.91 -7.77 7.94
CA ASP A 237 8.51 -8.90 8.63
C ASP A 237 10.02 -8.72 8.72
N SER A 238 10.61 -9.12 9.84
CA SER A 238 12.06 -9.14 10.01
C SER A 238 12.56 -10.55 10.35
N TYR A 239 13.68 -10.88 9.72
CA TYR A 239 14.33 -12.17 9.84
C TYR A 239 15.80 -11.98 10.15
N ARG A 240 16.36 -12.74 11.08
CA ARG A 240 17.79 -12.81 11.30
C ARG A 240 18.36 -13.96 10.49
N LEU A 241 19.43 -13.71 9.75
CA LEU A 241 20.19 -14.79 9.12
C LEU A 241 20.97 -15.55 10.19
N VAL A 242 20.53 -16.77 10.52
CA VAL A 242 21.22 -17.62 11.49
C VAL A 242 22.36 -18.37 10.82
N GLU A 243 22.08 -18.96 9.66
CA GLU A 243 23.03 -19.82 8.98
C GLU A 243 22.82 -19.84 7.46
N GLN A 244 23.92 -19.92 6.71
CA GLN A 244 23.91 -20.19 5.28
C GLN A 244 24.98 -21.25 4.96
N ARG A 245 24.55 -22.43 4.49
CA ARG A 245 25.44 -23.53 4.08
C ARG A 245 25.13 -23.95 2.65
N GLY A 246 25.96 -23.52 1.71
CA GLY A 246 25.77 -23.80 0.28
C GLY A 246 24.40 -23.33 -0.19
N ASP A 247 23.55 -24.29 -0.57
CA ASP A 247 22.17 -24.07 -1.01
C ASP A 247 21.14 -24.13 0.12
N SER A 248 21.54 -24.10 1.39
CA SER A 248 20.63 -24.05 2.54
C SER A 248 20.75 -22.72 3.29
N LEU A 249 19.61 -22.21 3.73
CA LEU A 249 19.43 -20.97 4.49
C LEU A 249 18.58 -21.25 5.71
N VAL A 250 19.04 -20.79 6.88
CA VAL A 250 18.26 -20.79 8.11
C VAL A 250 17.99 -19.34 8.52
N LEU A 251 16.71 -19.00 8.58
CA LEU A 251 16.22 -17.71 9.04
C LEU A 251 15.54 -17.87 10.38
N GLU A 252 15.76 -16.91 11.28
CA GLU A 252 15.02 -16.80 12.55
C GLU A 252 14.08 -15.60 12.47
N LYS A 253 12.83 -15.81 12.86
CA LYS A 253 11.79 -14.78 12.92
C LYS A 253 11.87 -14.00 14.24
N ALA A 254 11.16 -12.88 14.31
CA ALA A 254 11.09 -12.06 15.53
C ALA A 254 10.54 -12.81 16.77
N ASP A 255 9.76 -13.87 16.58
CA ASP A 255 9.22 -14.74 17.64
C ASP A 255 10.19 -15.87 18.05
N GLY A 256 11.39 -15.94 17.46
CA GLY A 256 12.39 -16.98 17.67
C GLY A 256 12.15 -18.27 16.87
N ALA A 257 11.08 -18.35 16.07
CA ALA A 257 10.84 -19.48 15.19
C ALA A 257 11.90 -19.53 14.09
N HIS A 258 12.35 -20.73 13.77
CA HIS A 258 13.33 -20.96 12.70
C HIS A 258 12.63 -21.49 11.45
N SER A 259 13.09 -21.01 10.30
CA SER A 259 12.68 -21.45 8.97
C SER A 259 13.91 -21.92 8.22
N THR A 260 13.79 -23.05 7.53
CA THR A 260 14.86 -23.60 6.70
C THR A 260 14.41 -23.62 5.25
N ALA A 261 15.12 -22.88 4.40
CA ALA A 261 14.84 -22.80 2.99
C ALA A 261 16.04 -23.31 2.17
N ARG A 262 15.75 -23.96 1.05
CA ARG A 262 16.77 -24.41 0.08
C ARG A 262 16.77 -23.53 -1.16
N ARG A 263 17.94 -23.21 -1.68
CA ARG A 263 18.11 -22.50 -2.94
C ARG A 263 17.61 -23.40 -4.08
N VAL A 264 16.86 -22.80 -4.99
CA VAL A 264 16.35 -23.46 -6.20
C VAL A 264 16.73 -22.67 -7.44
N HIS A 265 16.70 -23.33 -8.60
CA HIS A 265 17.01 -22.69 -9.88
C HIS A 265 15.95 -21.63 -10.24
N ALA A 266 16.32 -20.67 -11.11
CA ALA A 266 15.45 -19.54 -11.47
C ALA A 266 14.09 -19.96 -12.05
N GLY A 267 14.05 -21.05 -12.83
CA GLY A 267 12.81 -21.59 -13.41
C GLY A 267 11.96 -22.46 -12.46
N PHE A 268 12.32 -22.58 -11.18
CA PHE A 268 11.52 -23.35 -10.22
C PHE A 268 10.25 -22.55 -9.89
N ALA A 269 9.10 -23.21 -9.97
CA ALA A 269 7.80 -22.69 -9.62
C ALA A 269 7.07 -23.69 -8.71
N LEU A 270 6.19 -23.19 -7.84
CA LEU A 270 5.27 -24.06 -7.11
C LEU A 270 4.30 -24.67 -8.13
N GLN A 271 4.17 -26.00 -8.13
CA GLN A 271 3.21 -26.67 -9.02
C GLN A 271 1.79 -26.27 -8.61
N GLU A 272 0.99 -25.77 -9.54
CA GLU A 272 -0.44 -25.57 -9.26
C GLU A 272 -1.04 -26.91 -8.78
N PRO A 273 -1.93 -26.88 -7.77
CA PRO A 273 -2.57 -28.10 -7.30
C PRO A 273 -3.34 -28.75 -8.47
N ASP A 274 -3.10 -30.05 -8.70
CA ASP A 274 -3.85 -30.86 -9.65
C ASP A 274 -5.31 -30.98 -9.16
N GLY A 275 -6.16 -30.01 -9.50
CA GLY A 275 -7.55 -29.95 -9.06
C GLY A 275 -8.42 -29.09 -9.99
N PRO A 276 -9.74 -29.34 -10.05
CA PRO A 276 -10.62 -28.61 -10.94
C PRO A 276 -10.58 -27.12 -10.57
N SER A 277 -10.17 -26.29 -11.53
CA SER A 277 -10.16 -24.84 -11.41
C SER A 277 -11.58 -24.37 -11.09
N VAL A 278 -11.87 -24.05 -9.82
CA VAL A 278 -13.12 -23.36 -9.49
C VAL A 278 -12.89 -21.89 -9.79
N SER A 279 -13.14 -21.51 -11.04
CA SER A 279 -13.25 -20.11 -11.44
C SER A 279 -14.42 -19.49 -10.68
N PHE A 280 -14.14 -18.48 -9.85
CA PHE A 280 -15.15 -17.62 -9.23
C PHE A 280 -15.53 -16.47 -10.15
#